data_AF-A0A398CA65-F1
#
_entry.id   AF-A0A398CA65-F1
#
_cell.length_a   1.000
_cell.length_b   1.000
_cell.length_c   1.000
_cell.angle_alpha   90.00
_cell.angle_beta   90.00
_cell.angle_gamma   90.00
#
_symmetry.space_group_name_H-M   'P 1'
#
loop_
_entity.id
_entity.type
_entity.pdbx_description
1 polymer ?
#
loop_
_entity_poly.entity_id
_entity_poly.type
_entity_poly.pdbx_seq_one_letter_code
_entity_poly.pdbx_strand_id
1 'polypeptide(L)'
;MAIPSSKEVFIQGITSAGKTFRPSDWAERLAGVMSSFRPGGVQPGSHLSYSPWCIPKVINGIKCVVVNEKLRDYEPMAWDFVMHFARDNELQVAEACLLPDMPVEKKR
;
A
#
# COMPACT_ATOMS: atom_id res chain seq x y z
N MET A 1 -6.82 -20.97 16.27
CA MET A 1 -5.91 -20.95 15.11
C MET A 1 -5.75 -19.49 14.74
N ALA A 2 -4.59 -18.89 15.00
CA ALA A 2 -4.39 -17.47 14.70
C ALA A 2 -4.27 -17.32 13.18
N ILE A 3 -5.20 -16.58 12.58
CA ILE A 3 -5.09 -16.10 11.21
C ILE A 3 -3.81 -15.24 11.19
N PRO A 4 -2.80 -15.49 10.34
CA PRO A 4 -1.64 -14.62 10.27
C PRO A 4 -2.15 -13.21 9.96
N SER A 5 -1.84 -12.24 10.82
CA SER A 5 -2.15 -10.85 10.54
C SER A 5 -1.42 -10.46 9.25
N SER A 6 -2.19 -10.03 8.26
CA SER A 6 -1.68 -9.54 6.99
C SER A 6 -0.75 -8.37 7.27
N LYS A 7 0.57 -8.52 7.07
CA LYS A 7 1.54 -7.45 7.35
C LYS A 7 1.45 -6.27 6.39
N GLU A 8 0.60 -6.37 5.37
CA GLU A 8 0.44 -5.37 4.31
C GLU A 8 -1.03 -5.17 3.98
N VAL A 9 -1.35 -3.92 3.63
CA VAL A 9 -2.66 -3.48 3.15
C VAL A 9 -2.49 -2.92 1.74
N PHE A 10 -3.40 -3.28 0.85
CA PHE A 10 -3.46 -2.80 -0.52
C PHE A 10 -4.62 -1.82 -0.68
N ILE A 11 -4.30 -0.57 -1.01
CA ILE A 11 -5.28 0.40 -1.45
C ILE A 11 -5.30 0.36 -2.98
N GLN A 12 -6.42 -0.06 -3.54
CA GLN A 12 -6.61 -0.17 -4.98
C GLN A 12 -7.16 1.14 -5.54
N GLY A 13 -6.67 1.54 -6.71
CA GLY A 13 -7.17 2.68 -7.48
C GLY A 13 -8.51 2.40 -8.15
N ILE A 14 -9.37 1.65 -7.48
CA ILE A 14 -10.74 1.34 -7.85
C ILE A 14 -11.62 1.77 -6.67
N THR A 15 -12.63 2.57 -6.94
CA THR A 15 -13.60 2.96 -5.91
C THR A 15 -14.53 1.79 -5.58
N SER A 16 -15.25 1.89 -4.48
CA SER A 16 -16.25 0.90 -4.06
C SER A 16 -17.36 0.72 -5.11
N ALA A 17 -17.60 1.74 -5.95
CA ALA A 17 -18.49 1.69 -7.11
C ALA A 17 -17.88 1.04 -8.38
N GLY A 18 -16.66 0.49 -8.29
CA GLY A 18 -15.98 -0.19 -9.40
C GLY A 18 -15.35 0.75 -10.45
N LYS A 19 -15.25 2.06 -10.16
CA LYS A 19 -14.68 3.04 -11.10
C LYS A 19 -13.18 3.22 -10.84
N THR A 20 -12.39 3.42 -11.89
CA THR A 20 -10.97 3.73 -11.72
C THR A 20 -10.77 5.12 -11.14
N PHE A 21 -9.99 5.21 -10.07
CA PHE A 21 -9.63 6.45 -9.42
C PHE A 21 -8.67 7.28 -10.29
N ARG A 22 -8.73 8.60 -10.12
CA ARG A 22 -7.97 9.59 -10.89
C ARG A 22 -7.43 10.67 -9.95
N PRO A 23 -6.31 11.33 -10.29
CA PRO A 23 -5.51 11.15 -11.51
C PRO A 23 -4.75 9.81 -11.53
N SER A 24 -4.22 9.42 -12.69
CA SER A 24 -3.53 8.11 -12.85
C SER A 24 -2.21 8.00 -12.09
N ASP A 25 -1.66 9.12 -11.61
CA ASP A 25 -0.43 9.22 -10.82
C ASP A 25 -0.69 9.35 -9.30
N TRP A 26 -1.93 9.10 -8.86
CA TRP A 26 -2.31 9.26 -7.45
C TRP A 26 -1.48 8.40 -6.49
N ALA A 27 -1.12 7.18 -6.91
CA ALA A 27 -0.40 6.23 -6.09
C ALA A 27 1.03 6.73 -5.82
N GLU A 28 1.69 7.23 -6.85
CA GLU A 28 3.01 7.85 -6.79
C GLU A 28 2.99 9.13 -5.93
N ARG A 29 1.91 9.94 -6.03
CA ARG A 29 1.72 11.13 -5.20
C ARG A 29 1.57 10.79 -3.73
N LEU A 30 0.71 9.82 -3.40
CA LEU A 30 0.52 9.38 -2.01
C LEU A 30 1.82 8.82 -1.45
N ALA A 31 2.51 7.94 -2.18
CA ALA A 31 3.79 7.39 -1.74
C ALA A 31 4.89 8.45 -1.59
N GLY A 32 4.87 9.50 -2.41
CA GLY A 32 5.78 10.65 -2.30
C GLY A 32 5.58 11.42 -1.00
N VAL A 33 4.34 11.70 -0.60
CA VAL A 33 4.01 12.30 0.71
C VAL A 33 4.53 11.44 1.85
N MET A 34 4.53 10.12 1.67
CA MET A 34 4.95 9.16 2.68
C MET A 34 6.47 8.88 2.71
N SER A 35 7.26 9.51 1.83
CA SER A 35 8.69 9.19 1.64
C SER A 35 9.57 9.34 2.89
N SER A 36 9.21 10.25 3.81
CA SER A 36 9.95 10.51 5.04
C SER A 36 9.73 9.47 6.15
N PHE A 37 8.63 8.72 6.10
CA PHE A 37 8.28 7.74 7.14
C PHE A 37 8.97 6.41 6.87
N ARG A 38 10.18 6.22 7.39
CA ARG A 38 11.00 5.04 7.11
C ARG A 38 11.92 4.70 8.29
N PRO A 39 12.42 3.46 8.39
CA PRO A 39 13.37 3.10 9.42
C PRO A 39 14.66 3.92 9.28
N GLY A 40 15.19 4.42 10.39
CA GLY A 40 16.41 5.23 10.42
C GLY A 40 16.22 6.69 10.00
N GLY A 41 14.98 7.14 9.79
CA GLY A 41 14.65 8.53 9.46
C GLY A 41 15.04 8.97 8.05
N VAL A 42 14.91 10.27 7.80
CA VAL A 42 15.29 10.91 6.53
C VAL A 42 16.81 10.97 6.43
N GLN A 43 17.37 10.41 5.36
CA GLN A 43 18.80 10.45 5.06
C GLN A 43 19.03 11.33 3.82
N PRO A 44 20.25 11.85 3.58
CA PRO A 44 20.54 12.56 2.34
C PRO A 44 20.13 11.73 1.12
N GLY A 45 19.27 12.28 0.25
CA GLY A 45 18.70 11.59 -0.91
C GLY A 45 17.43 10.77 -0.66
N SER A 46 16.99 10.58 0.59
CA SER A 46 15.80 9.75 0.88
C SER A 46 14.50 10.36 0.38
N HIS A 47 14.43 11.68 0.22
CA HIS A 47 13.29 12.39 -0.38
C HIS A 47 13.08 12.06 -1.87
N LEU A 48 14.09 11.48 -2.54
CA LEU A 48 14.00 11.04 -3.94
C LEU A 48 13.48 9.60 -4.06
N SER A 49 13.19 8.94 -2.94
CA SER A 49 12.76 7.54 -2.88
C SER A 49 11.50 7.40 -2.05
N TYR A 50 10.67 6.41 -2.38
CA TYR A 50 9.50 6.07 -1.57
C TYR A 50 9.89 5.43 -0.23
N SER A 51 8.99 5.52 0.75
CA SER A 51 9.13 4.76 1.99
C SER A 51 9.03 3.26 1.72
N PRO A 52 9.83 2.40 2.39
CA PRO A 52 9.68 0.96 2.30
C PRO A 52 8.35 0.46 2.87
N TRP A 53 7.60 1.31 3.61
CA TRP A 53 6.31 0.97 4.18
C TRP A 53 5.12 1.56 3.40
N CYS A 54 5.35 2.34 2.35
CA CYS A 54 4.30 2.88 1.49
C CYS A 54 4.81 2.98 0.05
N ILE A 55 4.49 1.98 -0.77
CA ILE A 55 5.08 1.79 -2.10
C ILE A 55 3.99 1.78 -3.17
N PRO A 56 4.11 2.57 -4.26
CA PRO A 56 3.18 2.49 -5.38
C PRO A 56 3.48 1.23 -6.21
N LYS A 57 2.43 0.53 -6.64
CA LYS A 57 2.53 -0.65 -7.51
C LYS A 57 1.43 -0.63 -8.58
N VAL A 58 1.61 -1.47 -9.59
CA VAL A 58 0.55 -1.82 -10.54
C VAL A 58 0.26 -3.29 -10.39
N ILE A 59 -0.98 -3.64 -10.05
CA ILE A 59 -1.44 -5.02 -9.86
C ILE A 59 -2.59 -5.25 -10.83
N ASN A 60 -2.46 -6.23 -11.73
CA ASN A 60 -3.47 -6.52 -12.76
C ASN A 60 -3.90 -5.28 -13.59
N GLY A 61 -2.94 -4.40 -13.89
CA GLY A 61 -3.19 -3.14 -14.62
C GLY A 61 -3.83 -2.01 -13.79
N ILE A 62 -4.12 -2.24 -12.51
CA ILE A 62 -4.70 -1.26 -11.60
C ILE A 62 -3.57 -0.62 -10.77
N LYS A 63 -3.58 0.71 -10.66
CA LYS A 63 -2.69 1.45 -9.77
C LYS A 63 -3.06 1.18 -8.32
N CYS A 64 -2.10 0.81 -7.49
CA CYS A 64 -2.30 0.51 -6.08
C CYS A 64 -1.20 1.13 -5.22
N VAL A 65 -1.47 1.26 -3.92
CA VAL A 65 -0.47 1.55 -2.90
C VAL A 65 -0.43 0.38 -1.92
N VAL A 66 0.77 -0.15 -1.67
CA VAL A 66 1.03 -1.18 -0.66
C VAL A 66 1.53 -0.49 0.60
N VAL A 67 0.84 -0.71 1.71
CA VAL A 67 1.12 -0.11 3.01
C VAL A 67 1.50 -1.20 3.99
N ASN A 68 2.70 -1.14 4.57
CA ASN A 68 3.14 -2.12 5.56
C ASN A 68 2.66 -1.72 6.95
N GLU A 69 2.15 -2.67 7.74
CA GLU A 69 1.63 -2.41 9.09
C GLU A 69 2.69 -1.85 10.05
N LYS A 70 3.98 -2.07 9.79
CA LYS A 70 5.07 -1.44 10.56
C LYS A 70 5.01 0.09 10.54
N LEU A 71 4.36 0.70 9.53
CA LEU A 71 4.10 2.13 9.53
C LEU A 71 3.20 2.53 10.70
N ARG A 72 2.22 1.71 11.08
CA ARG A 72 1.34 1.95 12.24
C ARG A 72 2.13 1.94 13.53
N ASP A 73 3.02 0.97 13.70
CA ASP A 73 3.84 0.85 14.91
C ASP A 73 4.86 1.99 15.02
N TYR A 74 5.36 2.49 13.88
CA TYR A 74 6.37 3.53 13.83
C TYR A 74 5.78 4.94 13.94
N GLU A 75 4.75 5.23 13.14
CA GLU A 75 4.08 6.53 13.08
C GLU A 75 2.56 6.33 12.83
N PRO A 76 1.77 6.15 13.91
CA PRO A 76 0.33 5.91 13.82
C PRO A 76 -0.42 6.98 13.03
N MET A 77 -0.03 8.25 13.14
CA MET A 77 -0.70 9.34 12.42
C MET A 77 -0.52 9.22 10.90
N ALA A 78 0.65 8.76 10.46
CA ALA A 78 0.94 8.54 9.04
C ALA A 78 0.16 7.32 8.52
N TRP A 79 0.03 6.26 9.32
CA TRP A 79 -0.87 5.15 8.99
C TRP A 79 -2.32 5.63 8.84
N ASP A 80 -2.82 6.37 9.82
CA ASP A 80 -4.19 6.89 9.81
C ASP A 80 -4.44 7.83 8.64
N PHE A 81 -3.47 8.67 8.27
CA PHE A 81 -3.55 9.52 7.08
C PHE A 81 -3.79 8.69 5.82
N VAL A 82 -3.03 7.62 5.61
CA VAL A 82 -3.16 6.76 4.43
C VAL A 82 -4.50 6.01 4.42
N MET A 83 -4.94 5.53 5.58
CA MET A 83 -6.24 4.86 5.70
C MET A 83 -7.42 5.82 5.55
N HIS A 84 -7.32 7.05 6.03
CA HIS A 84 -8.30 8.11 5.80
C HIS A 84 -8.35 8.48 4.31
N PHE A 85 -7.20 8.64 3.65
CA PHE A 85 -7.15 8.89 2.22
C PHE A 85 -7.94 7.85 1.43
N ALA A 86 -7.79 6.55 1.75
CA ALA A 86 -8.55 5.50 1.10
C ALA A 86 -10.06 5.63 1.37
N ARG A 87 -10.46 5.88 2.62
CA ARG A 87 -11.87 6.05 3.01
C ARG A 87 -12.53 7.23 2.33
N ASP A 88 -11.88 8.40 2.36
CA ASP A 88 -12.43 9.65 1.83
C ASP A 88 -12.60 9.62 0.32
N ASN A 89 -11.79 8.80 -0.37
CA ASN A 89 -11.87 8.59 -1.82
C ASN A 89 -12.64 7.31 -2.18
N GLU A 90 -13.28 6.66 -1.20
CA GLU A 90 -14.06 5.42 -1.34
C GLU A 90 -13.29 4.28 -2.01
N LEU A 91 -11.97 4.24 -1.84
CA LEU A 91 -11.09 3.25 -2.48
C LEU A 91 -11.26 1.88 -1.85
N GLN A 92 -11.17 0.85 -2.68
CA GLN A 92 -11.16 -0.52 -2.21
C GLN A 92 -9.86 -0.81 -1.46
N VAL A 93 -9.99 -1.33 -0.25
CA VAL A 93 -8.86 -1.73 0.60
C VAL A 93 -8.91 -3.23 0.81
N ALA A 94 -7.79 -3.91 0.58
CA ALA A 94 -7.66 -5.36 0.78
C ALA A 94 -6.46 -5.65 1.69
N GLU A 95 -6.65 -6.55 2.65
CA GLU A 95 -5.55 -7.06 3.46
C GLU A 95 -4.82 -8.18 2.73
N ALA A 96 -3.48 -8.16 2.79
CA ALA A 96 -2.61 -9.18 2.22
C ALA A 96 -2.67 -10.48 3.04
N CYS A 97 -3.72 -11.28 2.87
CA CYS A 97 -3.69 -12.63 3.42
C CYS A 97 -2.57 -13.40 2.70
N LEU A 98 -1.52 -13.77 3.44
CA LEU A 98 -0.49 -14.70 2.96
C LEU A 98 -1.17 -16.02 2.64
N LEU A 99 -1.54 -16.23 1.37
CA LEU A 99 -1.89 -17.56 0.89
C LEU A 99 -0.58 -18.37 0.85
N PRO A 100 -0.50 -19.55 1.50
CA PRO A 100 0.65 -20.42 1.33
C PRO A 100 0.80 -20.74 -0.16
N ASP A 101 2.04 -20.71 -0.65
CA ASP A 101 2.38 -20.88 -2.07
C ASP A 101 1.59 -22.07 -2.66
N MET A 102 0.63 -21.79 -3.55
CA MET A 102 0.01 -22.86 -4.31
C MET A 102 1.10 -23.40 -5.26
N PRO A 103 1.40 -24.71 -5.24
CA PRO A 103 2.39 -25.27 -6.13
C PRO A 103 1.92 -25.04 -7.57
N VAL A 104 2.71 -24.25 -8.31
CA VAL A 104 2.49 -24.02 -9.73
C VAL A 104 2.69 -25.34 -10.45
N GLU A 105 1.59 -26.01 -10.78
CA GLU A 105 1.62 -27.28 -11.51
C GLU A 105 2.17 -27.02 -12.91
N LYS A 106 3.44 -27.37 -13.12
CA LYS A 106 4.09 -27.32 -14.42
C LYS A 106 3.41 -28.32 -15.34
N LYS A 107 2.52 -27.84 -16.22
CA LYS A 107 2.05 -28.63 -17.36
C LYS A 107 3.26 -29.02 -18.22
N ARG A 108 3.47 -30.33 -18.35
CA ARG A 108 4.43 -30.97 -19.27
C ARG A 108 3.94 -30.90 -20.70
#